data_AF-A0A485J7V5-F1
#
_entry.id   AF-A0A485J7V5-F1
#
_cell.length_a   1.000
_cell.length_b   1.000
_cell.length_c   1.000
_cell.angle_alpha   90.00
_cell.angle_beta   90.00
_cell.angle_gamma   90.00
#
_symmetry.space_group_name_H-M   'P 1'
#
loop_
_entity.id
_entity.type
_entity.pdbx_description
1 polymer ?
#
loop_
_entity_poly.entity_id
_entity_poly.type
_entity_poly.pdbx_seq_one_letter_code
_entity_poly.pdbx_strand_id
1 'polypeptide(L)'
;MRISVNSHMARYQSGKNTPDQVSLYMLEQNGRYGRAALESLKSDAEYMKDPKRARDLLMALDGEQHLQEQVSEKVLAENVLIAPGSGKPDTAFWSALIQDRYNVMTCIEKDACVLVEQDLNSDGRAERILFAFDDERYIVYGFDPDKKEWQELTMSLLPRDITKEKLLTAAKDGKLGTKPKAWRDLVVDGERLDVNLNE
;
A
#
# COMPACT_ATOMS: atom_id res chain seq x y z
N MET A 1 -21.12 -26.17 -0.68
CA MET A 1 -21.86 -25.99 0.59
C MET A 1 -21.75 -24.52 0.98
N ARG A 2 -22.86 -23.76 1.01
CA ARG A 2 -22.86 -22.32 1.30
C ARG A 2 -23.25 -22.14 2.78
N ILE A 3 -22.31 -21.75 3.64
CA ILE A 3 -22.61 -21.46 5.05
C ILE A 3 -23.50 -20.20 5.11
N SER A 4 -24.54 -20.20 5.94
CA SER A 4 -25.36 -19.00 6.12
C SER A 4 -24.59 -17.95 6.92
N VAL A 5 -24.91 -16.66 6.73
CA VAL A 5 -24.34 -15.56 7.52
C VAL A 5 -24.45 -15.85 9.02
N ASN A 6 -25.62 -16.31 9.49
CA ASN A 6 -25.85 -16.62 10.90
C ASN A 6 -24.93 -17.73 11.42
N SER A 7 -24.75 -18.81 10.65
CA SER A 7 -23.86 -19.91 11.05
C SER A 7 -22.40 -19.48 11.07
N HIS A 8 -22.00 -18.66 10.10
CA HIS A 8 -20.65 -18.11 10.03
C HIS A 8 -20.34 -17.18 11.22
N MET A 9 -21.23 -16.23 11.50
CA MET A 9 -21.07 -15.31 12.62
C MET A 9 -21.16 -16.02 13.98
N ALA A 10 -22.03 -17.03 14.13
CA ALA A 10 -22.07 -17.83 15.35
C ALA A 10 -20.78 -18.59 15.61
N ARG A 11 -20.10 -19.07 14.56
CA ARG A 11 -18.77 -19.70 14.69
C ARG A 11 -17.71 -18.69 15.12
N TYR A 12 -17.73 -17.49 14.57
CA TYR A 12 -16.85 -16.41 15.00
C TYR A 12 -17.10 -16.03 16.48
N GLN A 13 -18.35 -15.75 16.85
CA GLN A 13 -18.73 -15.37 18.22
C GLN A 13 -18.46 -16.46 19.27
N SER A 14 -18.49 -17.72 18.87
CA SER A 14 -18.13 -18.85 19.75
C SER A 14 -16.62 -19.14 19.80
N GLY A 15 -15.79 -18.34 19.13
CA GLY A 15 -14.34 -18.52 19.05
C GLY A 15 -13.91 -19.70 18.18
N LYS A 16 -14.83 -20.37 17.47
CA LYS A 16 -14.51 -21.44 16.53
C LYS A 16 -13.83 -20.93 15.26
N ASN A 17 -14.07 -19.66 14.92
CA ASN A 17 -13.36 -18.96 13.86
C ASN A 17 -12.60 -17.77 14.47
N THR A 18 -11.37 -17.55 14.02
CA THR A 18 -10.62 -16.32 14.32
C THR A 18 -11.14 -15.15 13.47
N PRO A 19 -10.81 -13.90 13.80
CA PRO A 19 -11.14 -12.75 12.96
C PRO A 19 -10.72 -12.91 11.48
N ASP A 20 -9.53 -13.46 11.21
CA ASP A 20 -9.03 -13.68 9.83
C ASP A 20 -9.82 -14.72 9.04
N GLN A 21 -10.60 -15.55 9.73
CA GLN A 21 -11.46 -16.55 9.12
C GLN A 21 -12.85 -15.99 8.79
N VAL A 22 -13.12 -14.71 9.09
CA VAL A 22 -14.37 -14.06 8.73
C VAL A 22 -14.28 -13.54 7.28
N SER A 23 -15.10 -14.10 6.39
CA SER A 23 -15.13 -13.66 4.99
C SER A 23 -16.03 -12.43 4.80
N LEU A 24 -15.43 -11.25 4.64
CA LEU A 24 -16.15 -10.01 4.29
C LEU A 24 -16.92 -10.14 2.98
N TYR A 25 -16.28 -10.71 1.94
CA TYR A 25 -16.93 -11.01 0.67
C TYR A 25 -18.24 -11.79 0.84
N MET A 26 -18.24 -12.84 1.67
CA MET A 26 -19.46 -13.60 1.92
C MET A 26 -20.53 -12.71 2.56
N LEU A 27 -20.16 -11.87 3.53
CA LEU A 27 -21.11 -10.98 4.18
C LEU A 27 -21.68 -9.95 3.19
N GLU A 28 -20.86 -9.29 2.38
CA GLU A 28 -21.30 -8.32 1.39
C GLU A 28 -22.35 -8.89 0.40
N GLN A 29 -22.19 -10.15 0.00
CA GLN A 29 -23.06 -10.82 -0.97
C GLN A 29 -24.40 -11.31 -0.40
N ASN A 30 -24.70 -11.09 0.88
CA ASN A 30 -25.90 -11.61 1.56
C ASN A 30 -26.88 -10.53 2.02
N GLY A 31 -26.87 -9.36 1.37
CA GLY A 31 -27.87 -8.31 1.53
C GLY A 31 -28.03 -7.85 2.99
N ARG A 32 -29.28 -7.77 3.47
CA ARG A 32 -29.59 -7.24 4.82
C ARG A 32 -28.88 -8.00 5.95
N TYR A 33 -28.85 -9.33 5.90
CA TYR A 33 -28.20 -10.13 6.96
C TYR A 33 -26.69 -9.96 6.95
N GLY A 34 -26.12 -9.92 5.75
CA GLY A 34 -24.71 -9.60 5.52
C GLY A 34 -24.32 -8.24 6.08
N ARG A 35 -25.09 -7.19 5.72
CA ARG A 35 -24.90 -5.83 6.22
C ARG A 35 -24.93 -5.77 7.75
N ALA A 36 -25.91 -6.41 8.38
CA ALA A 36 -25.99 -6.44 9.85
C ALA A 36 -24.78 -7.13 10.50
N ALA A 37 -24.24 -8.18 9.86
CA ALA A 37 -23.02 -8.83 10.32
C ALA A 37 -21.79 -7.91 10.18
N LEU A 38 -21.62 -7.21 9.06
CA LEU A 38 -20.56 -6.21 8.88
C LEU A 38 -20.63 -5.10 9.96
N GLU A 39 -21.82 -4.54 10.20
CA GLU A 39 -22.01 -3.51 11.24
C GLU A 39 -21.67 -4.05 12.65
N SER A 40 -21.94 -5.34 12.91
CA SER A 40 -21.57 -5.96 14.19
C SER A 40 -20.05 -6.08 14.37
N LEU A 41 -19.31 -6.33 13.30
CA LEU A 41 -17.84 -6.40 13.33
C LEU A 41 -17.21 -5.03 13.60
N LYS A 42 -17.85 -3.94 13.16
CA LYS A 42 -17.36 -2.57 13.39
C LYS A 42 -17.26 -2.22 14.88
N SER A 43 -18.07 -2.87 15.70
CA SER A 43 -18.10 -2.69 17.17
C SER A 43 -17.28 -3.75 17.93
N ASP A 44 -16.68 -4.70 17.22
CA ASP A 44 -15.89 -5.79 17.81
C ASP A 44 -14.41 -5.36 17.91
N ALA A 45 -13.93 -5.20 19.15
CA ALA A 45 -12.56 -4.73 19.40
C ALA A 45 -11.48 -5.71 18.92
N GLU A 46 -11.74 -7.02 18.95
CA GLU A 46 -10.76 -8.02 18.49
C GLU A 46 -10.71 -8.04 16.97
N TYR A 47 -11.87 -7.91 16.30
CA TYR A 47 -11.92 -7.77 14.85
C TYR A 47 -11.22 -6.49 14.38
N MET A 48 -11.50 -5.35 15.02
CA MET A 48 -10.97 -4.03 14.64
C MET A 48 -9.51 -3.79 15.04
N LYS A 49 -8.89 -4.73 15.75
CA LYS A 49 -7.50 -4.61 16.22
C LYS A 49 -6.47 -4.58 15.08
N ASP A 50 -6.76 -5.27 13.99
CA ASP A 50 -5.89 -5.31 12.81
C ASP A 50 -6.26 -4.16 11.85
N PRO A 51 -5.35 -3.22 11.56
CA PRO A 51 -5.63 -2.04 10.75
C PRO A 51 -6.14 -2.38 9.34
N LYS A 52 -5.49 -3.34 8.67
CA LYS A 52 -5.90 -3.80 7.34
C LYS A 52 -7.32 -4.37 7.36
N ARG A 53 -7.62 -5.25 8.31
CA ARG A 53 -8.94 -5.85 8.45
C ARG A 53 -10.02 -4.83 8.80
N ALA A 54 -9.67 -3.83 9.62
CA ALA A 54 -10.56 -2.70 9.92
C ALA A 54 -10.83 -1.87 8.66
N ARG A 55 -9.81 -1.55 7.87
CA ARG A 55 -9.94 -0.85 6.58
C ARG A 55 -10.82 -1.61 5.60
N ASP A 56 -10.56 -2.91 5.42
CA ASP A 56 -11.33 -3.75 4.49
C ASP A 56 -12.82 -3.81 4.89
N LEU A 57 -13.10 -3.88 6.20
CA LEU A 57 -14.48 -3.81 6.71
C LEU A 57 -15.12 -2.45 6.42
N LEU A 58 -14.41 -1.35 6.67
CA LEU A 58 -14.91 -0.01 6.40
C LEU A 58 -15.13 0.22 4.90
N MET A 59 -14.29 -0.36 4.04
CA MET A 59 -14.49 -0.34 2.60
C MET A 59 -15.76 -1.09 2.20
N ALA A 60 -16.01 -2.27 2.79
CA ALA A 60 -17.23 -3.04 2.58
C ALA A 60 -18.50 -2.33 3.10
N LEU A 61 -18.38 -1.49 4.14
CA LEU A 61 -19.50 -0.77 4.75
C LEU A 61 -19.78 0.59 4.12
N ASP A 62 -18.75 1.42 3.98
CA ASP A 62 -18.87 2.84 3.67
C ASP A 62 -18.46 3.13 2.22
N GLY A 63 -17.93 2.13 1.52
CA GLY A 63 -17.46 2.23 0.15
C GLY A 63 -16.06 2.84 0.05
N GLU A 64 -15.40 2.54 -1.06
CA GLU A 64 -14.03 2.99 -1.34
C GLU A 64 -13.88 4.52 -1.32
N GLN A 65 -14.86 5.24 -1.88
CA GLN A 65 -14.84 6.70 -1.96
C GLN A 65 -14.69 7.36 -0.58
N HIS A 66 -15.31 6.78 0.46
CA HIS A 66 -15.21 7.33 1.82
C HIS A 66 -13.79 7.28 2.38
N LEU A 67 -13.01 6.25 2.06
CA LEU A 67 -11.60 6.16 2.45
C LEU A 67 -10.74 7.08 1.60
N GLN A 68 -11.01 7.18 0.29
CA GLN A 68 -10.30 8.12 -0.57
C GLN A 68 -10.46 9.58 -0.11
N GLU A 69 -11.64 9.97 0.37
CA GLU A 69 -11.90 11.33 0.91
C GLU A 69 -11.05 11.66 2.15
N GLN A 70 -10.60 10.65 2.90
CA GLN A 70 -9.73 10.81 4.08
C GLN A 70 -8.26 11.01 3.71
N VAL A 71 -7.84 10.60 2.51
CA VAL A 71 -6.47 10.80 2.04
C VAL A 71 -6.22 12.31 1.91
N SER A 72 -5.24 12.83 2.64
CA SER A 72 -4.88 14.25 2.53
C SER A 72 -3.39 14.41 2.76
N GLU A 73 -2.83 15.53 2.32
CA GLU A 73 -1.40 15.83 2.52
C GLU A 73 -1.04 15.73 4.00
N LYS A 74 -1.87 16.31 4.86
CA LYS A 74 -1.68 16.27 6.30
C LYS A 74 -1.66 14.84 6.84
N VAL A 75 -2.65 14.03 6.47
CA VAL A 75 -2.76 12.63 6.92
C VAL A 75 -1.56 11.81 6.44
N LEU A 76 -1.18 11.95 5.17
CA LEU A 76 -0.01 11.24 4.61
C LEU A 76 1.29 11.68 5.30
N ALA A 77 1.48 12.99 5.50
CA ALA A 77 2.67 13.51 6.16
C ALA A 77 2.78 13.11 7.64
N GLU A 78 1.66 12.89 8.32
CA GLU A 78 1.61 12.42 9.72
C GLU A 78 1.83 10.91 9.86
N ASN A 79 1.37 10.11 8.88
CA ASN A 79 1.30 8.66 9.00
C ASN A 79 2.35 7.90 8.19
N VAL A 80 2.89 8.46 7.10
CA VAL A 80 3.94 7.83 6.31
C VAL A 80 5.27 7.91 7.06
N LEU A 81 5.87 6.75 7.29
CA LEU A 81 7.18 6.65 7.94
C LEU A 81 8.29 6.98 6.93
N ILE A 82 9.07 8.02 7.21
CA ILE A 82 10.24 8.36 6.39
C ILE A 82 11.44 7.52 6.83
N ALA A 83 12.00 6.72 5.93
CA ALA A 83 13.14 5.86 6.24
C ALA A 83 14.41 6.68 6.53
N PRO A 84 15.31 6.20 7.41
CA PRO A 84 16.61 6.83 7.63
C PRO A 84 17.37 7.05 6.31
N GLY A 85 18.01 8.21 6.18
CA GLY A 85 18.73 8.60 4.96
C GLY A 85 17.86 9.20 3.86
N SER A 86 16.52 9.16 4.00
CA SER A 86 15.60 9.78 3.03
C SER A 86 15.31 11.24 3.36
N GLY A 87 15.09 12.06 2.33
CA GLY A 87 14.70 13.45 2.48
C GLY A 87 13.28 13.62 3.01
N LYS A 88 13.02 14.76 3.66
CA LYS A 88 11.64 15.13 4.03
C LYS A 88 10.85 15.43 2.75
N PRO A 89 9.67 14.82 2.56
CA PRO A 89 8.88 15.11 1.36
C PRO A 89 8.30 16.52 1.38
N ASP A 90 8.26 17.11 0.20
CA ASP A 90 7.66 18.41 -0.08
C ASP A 90 6.16 18.28 -0.43
N THR A 91 5.45 19.40 -0.43
CA THR A 91 4.02 19.46 -0.76
C THR A 91 3.71 18.99 -2.18
N ALA A 92 4.63 19.17 -3.14
CA ALA A 92 4.41 18.71 -4.51
C ALA A 92 4.38 17.18 -4.57
N PHE A 93 5.20 16.50 -3.78
CA PHE A 93 5.17 15.04 -3.66
C PHE A 93 3.87 14.54 -3.06
N TRP A 94 3.42 15.12 -1.93
CA TRP A 94 2.15 14.73 -1.34
C TRP A 94 0.98 14.96 -2.30
N SER A 95 1.02 16.05 -3.06
CA SER A 95 0.03 16.34 -4.09
C SER A 95 -0.02 15.25 -5.17
N ALA A 96 1.14 14.73 -5.60
CA ALA A 96 1.20 13.65 -6.58
C ALA A 96 0.58 12.35 -6.05
N LEU A 97 0.84 11.98 -4.79
CA LEU A 97 0.20 10.80 -4.16
C LEU A 97 -1.33 10.95 -4.10
N ILE A 98 -1.83 12.17 -3.92
CA ILE A 98 -3.26 12.47 -3.84
C ILE A 98 -3.94 12.47 -5.21
N GLN A 99 -3.20 12.51 -6.32
CA GLN A 99 -3.81 12.38 -7.65
C GLN A 99 -4.40 10.98 -7.87
N ASP A 100 -3.76 9.95 -7.31
CA ASP A 100 -4.26 8.58 -7.30
C ASP A 100 -4.46 8.09 -5.85
N ARG A 101 -5.51 8.63 -5.22
CA ARG A 101 -5.86 8.35 -3.81
C ARG A 101 -6.00 6.85 -3.55
N TYR A 102 -6.49 6.11 -4.54
CA TYR A 102 -6.69 4.66 -4.43
C TYR A 102 -5.38 3.95 -4.09
N ASN A 103 -4.30 4.27 -4.79
CA ASN A 103 -3.00 3.64 -4.62
C ASN A 103 -2.38 3.87 -3.23
N VAL A 104 -2.81 4.92 -2.52
CA VAL A 104 -2.24 5.34 -1.23
C VAL A 104 -3.22 5.27 -0.06
N MET A 105 -4.42 4.69 -0.23
CA MET A 105 -5.41 4.62 0.85
C MET A 105 -4.88 3.94 2.11
N THR A 106 -4.09 2.87 1.99
CA THR A 106 -3.48 2.20 3.16
C THR A 106 -2.52 3.10 3.93
N CYS A 107 -1.96 4.15 3.29
CA CYS A 107 -1.02 5.07 3.93
C CYS A 107 -1.68 6.08 4.87
N ILE A 108 -3.01 6.08 4.98
CA ILE A 108 -3.71 6.81 6.05
C ILE A 108 -3.53 6.14 7.41
N GLU A 109 -3.08 4.89 7.44
CA GLU A 109 -2.77 4.17 8.68
C GLU A 109 -1.34 4.47 9.11
N LYS A 110 -1.18 4.70 10.42
CA LYS A 110 0.09 5.08 11.00
C LYS A 110 1.16 4.01 10.74
N ASP A 111 2.26 4.44 10.15
CA ASP A 111 3.41 3.63 9.79
C ASP A 111 3.11 2.45 8.83
N ALA A 112 1.92 2.38 8.22
CA ALA A 112 1.59 1.32 7.26
C ALA A 112 2.40 1.45 5.96
N CYS A 113 2.77 2.68 5.62
CA CYS A 113 3.64 2.98 4.50
C CYS A 113 5.01 3.50 4.94
N VAL A 114 6.06 3.09 4.22
CA VAL A 114 7.42 3.59 4.41
C VAL A 114 7.89 4.26 3.12
N LEU A 115 8.38 5.49 3.24
CA LEU A 115 8.98 6.21 2.13
C LEU A 115 10.51 6.09 2.17
N VAL A 116 11.08 5.70 1.04
CA VAL A 116 12.53 5.65 0.80
C VAL A 116 12.88 6.59 -0.35
N GLU A 117 14.00 7.28 -0.24
CA GLU A 117 14.60 8.05 -1.33
C GLU A 117 15.88 7.34 -1.79
N GLN A 118 15.97 7.04 -3.09
CA GLN A 118 17.10 6.34 -3.68
C GLN A 118 17.23 6.70 -5.16
N ASP A 119 18.44 7.02 -5.61
CA ASP A 119 18.76 7.17 -7.04
C ASP A 119 18.80 5.78 -7.69
N LEU A 120 17.74 5.44 -8.44
CA LEU A 120 17.51 4.14 -9.06
C LEU A 120 18.18 4.02 -10.43
N ASN A 121 18.46 5.13 -11.10
CA ASN A 121 18.99 5.17 -12.47
C ASN A 121 20.43 5.73 -12.55
N SER A 122 21.00 6.16 -11.42
CA SER A 122 22.33 6.76 -11.27
C SER A 122 22.52 8.09 -12.00
N ASP A 123 21.45 8.89 -12.17
CA ASP A 123 21.50 10.22 -12.80
C ASP A 123 21.79 11.37 -11.81
N GLY A 124 21.93 11.05 -10.52
CA GLY A 124 22.16 12.02 -9.44
C GLY A 124 20.89 12.64 -8.87
N ARG A 125 19.70 12.25 -9.33
CA ARG A 125 18.41 12.62 -8.76
C ARG A 125 17.74 11.38 -8.19
N ALA A 126 17.41 11.43 -6.92
CA ALA A 126 16.77 10.30 -6.28
C ALA A 126 15.28 10.20 -6.65
N GLU A 127 14.84 8.99 -6.95
CA GLU A 127 13.43 8.62 -6.95
C GLU A 127 12.92 8.40 -5.52
N ARG A 128 11.60 8.48 -5.36
CA ARG A 128 10.91 8.19 -4.11
C ARG A 128 10.11 6.90 -4.25
N ILE A 129 10.35 5.97 -3.33
CA ILE A 129 9.74 4.64 -3.33
C ILE A 129 8.83 4.56 -2.10
N LEU A 130 7.53 4.46 -2.33
CA LEU A 130 6.52 4.29 -1.30
C LEU A 130 6.20 2.80 -1.15
N PHE A 131 6.63 2.19 -0.06
CA PHE A 131 6.33 0.81 0.30
C PHE A 131 5.03 0.76 1.09
N ALA A 132 4.02 0.05 0.58
CA ALA A 132 2.74 -0.19 1.23
C ALA A 132 2.68 -1.67 1.65
N PHE A 133 3.18 -1.96 2.87
CA PHE A 133 3.42 -3.34 3.31
C PHE A 133 2.14 -4.15 3.44
N ASP A 134 1.07 -3.55 3.97
CA ASP A 134 -0.22 -4.22 4.14
C ASP A 134 -0.89 -4.55 2.81
N ASP A 135 -0.56 -3.81 1.76
CA ASP A 135 -1.06 -4.04 0.40
C ASP A 135 -0.06 -4.85 -0.46
N GLU A 136 1.06 -5.32 0.12
CA GLU A 136 2.10 -6.10 -0.55
C GLU A 136 2.59 -5.45 -1.86
N ARG A 137 2.72 -4.12 -1.88
CA ARG A 137 3.14 -3.38 -3.08
C ARG A 137 4.11 -2.26 -2.77
N TYR A 138 4.81 -1.80 -3.80
CA TYR A 138 5.55 -0.55 -3.77
C TYR A 138 5.23 0.28 -5.02
N ILE A 139 5.35 1.60 -4.86
CA ILE A 139 5.12 2.57 -5.93
C ILE A 139 6.37 3.45 -6.03
N VAL A 140 6.86 3.66 -7.25
CA VAL A 140 8.03 4.50 -7.52
C VAL A 140 7.57 5.80 -8.15
N TYR A 141 8.04 6.92 -7.60
CA TYR A 141 7.80 8.26 -8.09
C TYR A 141 9.11 8.91 -8.54
N GLY A 142 9.06 9.58 -9.68
CA GLY A 142 10.15 10.39 -10.20
C GLY A 142 9.74 11.85 -10.30
N PHE A 143 10.70 12.76 -10.18
CA PHE A 143 10.47 14.19 -10.37
C PHE A 143 10.72 14.59 -11.82
N ASP A 144 9.69 15.12 -12.49
CA ASP A 144 9.80 15.74 -13.81
C ASP A 144 10.27 17.20 -13.65
N PRO A 145 11.51 17.55 -14.06
CA PRO A 145 12.03 18.90 -13.88
C PRO A 145 11.37 19.93 -14.80
N ASP A 146 10.85 19.50 -15.96
CA ASP A 146 10.26 20.40 -16.95
C ASP A 146 8.88 20.86 -16.48
N LYS A 147 8.10 19.92 -15.92
CA LYS A 147 6.78 20.19 -15.35
C LYS A 147 6.83 20.60 -13.87
N LYS A 148 7.97 20.37 -13.21
CA LYS A 148 8.18 20.60 -11.76
C LYS A 148 7.20 19.81 -10.89
N GLU A 149 6.92 18.57 -11.28
CA GLU A 149 5.95 17.71 -10.61
C GLU A 149 6.53 16.33 -10.33
N TRP A 150 6.02 15.68 -9.29
CA TRP A 150 6.25 14.26 -9.05
C TRP A 150 5.23 13.45 -9.86
N GLN A 151 5.68 12.36 -10.47
CA GLN A 151 4.83 11.44 -11.23
C GLN A 151 5.10 10.00 -10.85
N GLU A 152 4.05 9.17 -10.84
CA GLU A 152 4.20 7.72 -10.70
C GLU A 152 4.93 7.17 -11.94
N LEU A 153 6.02 6.44 -11.71
CA LEU A 153 6.79 5.76 -12.76
C LEU A 153 6.34 4.31 -12.91
N THR A 154 6.10 3.63 -11.78
CA THR A 154 5.68 2.24 -11.76
C THR A 154 5.11 1.84 -10.41
N MET A 155 4.27 0.81 -10.41
CA MET A 155 3.79 0.11 -9.24
C MET A 155 4.01 -1.39 -9.45
N SER A 156 4.49 -2.09 -8.42
CA SER A 156 4.67 -3.54 -8.49
C SER A 156 4.46 -4.23 -7.15
N LEU A 157 4.39 -5.56 -7.18
CA LEU A 157 4.28 -6.38 -5.99
C LEU A 157 5.58 -6.34 -5.19
N LEU A 158 5.43 -6.19 -3.88
CA LEU A 158 6.53 -6.26 -2.94
C LEU A 158 6.89 -7.73 -2.68
N PRO A 159 8.14 -8.16 -2.92
CA PRO A 159 8.54 -9.52 -2.60
C PRO A 159 8.42 -9.79 -1.09
N ARG A 160 7.85 -10.95 -0.72
CA ARG A 160 7.58 -11.31 0.68
C ARG A 160 8.82 -11.30 1.59
N ASP A 161 10.00 -11.54 1.01
CA ASP A 161 11.29 -11.52 1.74
C ASP A 161 11.79 -10.11 2.06
N ILE A 162 11.10 -9.08 1.60
CA ILE A 162 11.36 -7.66 1.91
C ILE A 162 10.34 -7.21 2.95
N THR A 163 10.68 -7.40 4.23
CA THR A 163 9.85 -6.91 5.34
C THR A 163 10.17 -5.45 5.68
N LYS A 164 9.26 -4.79 6.40
CA LYS A 164 9.44 -3.43 6.89
C LYS A 164 10.68 -3.28 7.76
N GLU A 165 10.94 -4.24 8.64
CA GLU A 165 12.11 -4.26 9.53
C GLU A 165 13.39 -4.40 8.72
N LYS A 166 13.41 -5.27 7.70
CA LYS A 166 14.57 -5.46 6.83
C LYS A 166 14.87 -4.18 6.03
N LEU A 167 13.84 -3.53 5.49
CA LEU A 167 13.98 -2.26 4.77
C LEU A 167 14.55 -1.16 5.68
N LEU A 168 13.93 -0.94 6.84
CA LEU A 168 14.34 0.11 7.79
C LEU A 168 15.74 -0.14 8.36
N THR A 169 16.10 -1.40 8.63
CA THR A 169 17.44 -1.76 9.09
C THR A 169 18.48 -1.49 7.99
N ALA A 170 18.19 -1.88 6.75
CA ALA A 170 19.08 -1.59 5.63
C ALA A 170 19.25 -0.09 5.40
N ALA A 171 18.16 0.69 5.51
CA ALA A 171 18.20 2.15 5.39
C ALA A 171 19.09 2.78 6.46
N LYS A 172 18.88 2.38 7.73
CA LYS A 172 19.65 2.85 8.87
C LYS A 172 21.14 2.52 8.77
N ASP A 173 21.47 1.32 8.29
CA ASP A 173 22.84 0.85 8.16
C ASP A 173 23.55 1.37 6.91
N GLY A 174 22.88 2.15 6.05
CA GLY A 174 23.42 2.57 4.76
C GLY A 174 23.65 1.42 3.77
N LYS A 175 22.85 0.34 3.90
CA LYS A 175 22.90 -0.87 3.07
C LYS A 175 21.79 -0.93 2.01
N LEU A 176 20.97 0.12 1.91
CA LEU A 176 20.14 0.31 0.72
C LEU A 176 21.04 0.70 -0.45
N GLY A 177 20.83 0.05 -1.57
CA GLY A 177 21.58 0.28 -2.78
C GLY A 177 20.85 -0.28 -3.98
N THR A 178 21.38 0.01 -5.16
CA THR A 178 20.80 -0.42 -6.43
C THR A 178 21.70 -1.46 -7.08
N LYS A 179 21.08 -2.31 -7.90
CA LYS A 179 21.78 -3.28 -8.72
C LYS A 179 21.41 -3.03 -10.18
N PRO A 180 22.38 -2.92 -11.10
CA PRO A 180 22.09 -2.81 -12.52
C PRO A 180 21.25 -3.99 -13.00
N LYS A 181 20.33 -3.75 -13.95
CA LYS A 181 19.61 -4.84 -14.63
C LYS A 181 20.61 -5.79 -15.28
N ALA A 182 20.40 -7.10 -15.12
CA ALA A 182 21.25 -8.12 -15.73
C ALA A 182 21.13 -8.11 -17.26
N TRP A 183 19.89 -7.99 -17.74
CA TRP A 183 19.56 -7.85 -19.16
C TRP A 183 19.51 -6.37 -19.54
N ARG A 184 20.21 -6.02 -20.61
CA ARG A 184 20.21 -4.67 -21.17
C ARG A 184 19.17 -4.57 -22.27
N ASP A 185 18.60 -3.39 -22.43
CA ASP A 185 17.73 -3.07 -23.54
C ASP A 185 18.51 -3.11 -24.87
N LEU A 186 17.81 -3.44 -25.94
CA LEU A 186 18.37 -3.39 -27.30
C LEU A 186 18.16 -1.99 -27.88
N VAL A 187 19.07 -1.57 -28.75
CA VAL A 187 18.93 -0.34 -29.52
C VAL A 187 19.02 -0.69 -31.01
N VAL A 188 18.00 -0.31 -31.78
CA VAL A 188 17.92 -0.52 -33.24
C VAL A 188 17.77 0.85 -33.89
N ASP A 189 18.79 1.30 -34.62
CA ASP A 189 18.82 2.62 -35.28
C ASP A 189 18.47 3.80 -34.35
N GLY A 190 18.85 3.71 -33.07
CA GLY A 190 18.58 4.73 -32.04
C GLY A 190 17.25 4.56 -31.31
N GLU A 191 16.38 3.66 -31.77
CA GLU A 191 15.15 3.28 -31.06
C GLU A 191 15.45 2.22 -30.02
N ARG A 192 14.99 2.45 -28.79
CA ARG A 192 15.16 1.53 -27.67
C ARG A 192 14.04 0.49 -27.67
N LEU A 193 14.43 -0.78 -27.58
CA LEU A 193 13.56 -1.91 -27.30
C LEU A 193 13.76 -2.36 -25.84
N ASP A 194 12.75 -2.15 -25.01
CA ASP A 194 12.78 -2.54 -23.60
C ASP A 194 12.79 -4.06 -23.43
N VAL A 195 13.86 -4.59 -22.83
CA VAL A 195 14.04 -6.00 -22.50
C VAL A 195 13.88 -6.17 -20.99
N ASN A 196 12.65 -6.39 -20.55
CA ASN A 196 12.31 -6.65 -19.15
C ASN A 196 12.08 -8.15 -18.93
N LEU A 197 13.14 -8.86 -18.58
CA LEU A 197 13.04 -10.26 -18.14
C LEU A 197 13.01 -10.28 -16.61
N ASN A 198 11.98 -10.92 -16.03
CA ASN A 198 11.94 -11.19 -14.60
C ASN A 198 12.93 -12.31 -14.28
N GLU A 199 13.83 -12.09 -13.31
CA GLU A 199 14.63 -13.16 -12.68
C GLU A 199 13.83 -13.84 -11.56
#